data_AF-A0A4Q2ZBC0-F1
#
_entry.id   AF-A0A4Q2ZBC0-F1
#
_cell.length_a   1.000
_cell.length_b   1.000
_cell.length_c   1.000
_cell.angle_alpha   90.00
_cell.angle_beta   90.00
_cell.angle_gamma   90.00
#
_symmetry.space_group_name_H-M   'P 1'
#
loop_
_entity.id
_entity.type
_entity.pdbx_description
1 polymer ?
#
loop_
_entity_poly.entity_id
_entity_poly.type
_entity_poly.pdbx_seq_one_letter_code
_entity_poly.pdbx_strand_id
1 'polypeptide(L)'
;MASLAIANNPDIRFLGKLLGDVIRAYGGEELFKRIEYIRATSVDRARGVAGAGAIDRGLDRLSLDETLDFTRGFMLFSMLANLAEDRQGVEVEADADLAGALARLEGEGIGHDAVMKLLDHALIVPVLTAHPTEVRRKSMIDHKNRIAELMQLRDLGLEETEDGDRIDEAITRQIALLWQTRVLRREKLGVADEVETALSYLRDVFLPVMPAMYARWDRALGERAPSFLRAGSWIGGDRDGNPFVTAESMRLALAKSAEAVLGYYLGAVHALGAELSISTEHVQVSEALLALDSRKGMSAAFAACASSSSAPGWN
;
A
#
# COMPACT_ATOMS: atom_id res chain seq x y z
N MET A 1 19.20 -13.05 18.39
CA MET A 1 19.65 -11.79 17.75
C MET A 1 18.47 -10.93 17.26
N ALA A 2 17.39 -11.49 16.71
CA ALA A 2 16.21 -10.72 16.28
C ALA A 2 15.47 -9.91 17.38
N SER A 3 15.41 -10.39 18.64
CA SER A 3 14.67 -9.69 19.71
C SER A 3 15.36 -8.44 20.26
N LEU A 4 16.65 -8.22 19.95
CA LEU A 4 17.38 -7.01 20.35
C LEU A 4 17.09 -5.84 19.39
N ALA A 5 16.81 -6.13 18.12
CA ALA A 5 16.50 -5.11 17.10
C ALA A 5 15.16 -4.39 17.36
N ILE A 6 14.12 -5.15 17.74
CA ILE A 6 12.77 -4.61 18.05
C ILE A 6 12.82 -3.58 19.19
N ALA A 7 13.73 -3.75 20.15
CA ALA A 7 13.79 -2.90 21.34
C ALA A 7 14.49 -1.55 21.13
N ASN A 8 15.26 -1.37 20.05
CA ASN A 8 16.06 -0.18 19.80
C ASN A 8 15.54 0.70 18.65
N ASN A 9 14.43 0.31 18.02
CA ASN A 9 13.81 1.07 16.94
C ASN A 9 13.10 2.32 17.52
N PRO A 10 13.51 3.55 17.16
CA PRO A 10 12.88 4.78 17.64
C PRO A 10 11.42 4.94 17.20
N ASP A 11 11.07 4.47 16.00
CA ASP A 11 9.71 4.52 15.46
C ASP A 11 8.76 3.59 16.24
N ILE A 12 9.22 2.38 16.59
CA ILE A 12 8.45 1.46 17.45
C ILE A 12 8.18 2.10 18.81
N ARG A 13 9.17 2.78 19.40
CA ARG A 13 9.01 3.47 20.68
C ARG A 13 8.04 4.65 20.58
N PHE A 14 8.14 5.43 19.50
CA PHE A 14 7.26 6.56 19.24
C PHE A 14 5.80 6.11 19.06
N LEU A 15 5.54 5.22 18.10
CA LEU A 15 4.19 4.70 17.84
C LEU A 15 3.63 3.92 19.03
N GLY A 16 4.48 3.17 19.75
CA GLY A 16 4.11 2.47 20.98
C GLY A 16 3.70 3.43 22.11
N LYS A 17 4.37 4.58 22.25
CA LYS A 17 3.98 5.62 23.20
C LYS A 17 2.60 6.18 22.86
N LEU A 18 2.36 6.55 21.60
CA LEU A 18 1.07 7.09 21.15
C LEU A 18 -0.06 6.07 21.34
N LEU A 19 0.19 4.79 21.04
CA LEU A 19 -0.76 3.72 21.33
C LEU A 19 -1.05 3.60 22.84
N GLY A 20 -0.03 3.70 23.69
CA GLY A 20 -0.20 3.72 25.13
C GLY A 20 -1.09 4.89 25.60
N ASP A 21 -0.89 6.07 25.03
CA ASP A 21 -1.69 7.26 25.33
C ASP A 21 -3.16 7.08 24.89
N VAL A 22 -3.39 6.48 23.72
CA VAL A 22 -4.73 6.09 23.23
C VAL A 22 -5.39 5.05 24.14
N ILE A 23 -4.65 4.01 24.56
CA ILE A 23 -5.18 2.98 25.47
C ILE A 23 -5.59 3.61 26.80
N ARG A 24 -4.79 4.53 27.36
CA ARG A 24 -5.17 5.25 28.58
C ARG A 24 -6.43 6.09 28.39
N ALA A 25 -6.54 6.80 27.27
CA ALA A 25 -7.67 7.68 26.99
C ALA A 25 -9.00 6.92 26.84
N TYR A 26 -8.99 5.76 26.17
CA TYR A 26 -10.22 5.02 25.86
C TYR A 26 -10.48 3.79 26.75
N GLY A 27 -9.43 3.15 27.23
CA GLY A 27 -9.51 1.94 28.07
C GLY A 27 -9.15 2.17 29.54
N GLY A 28 -8.66 3.36 29.88
CA GLY A 28 -8.30 3.73 31.24
C GLY A 28 -6.90 3.31 31.67
N GLU A 29 -6.45 3.89 32.78
CA GLU A 29 -5.10 3.71 33.32
C GLU A 29 -4.82 2.26 33.76
N GLU A 30 -5.82 1.60 34.35
CA GLU A 30 -5.65 0.22 34.86
C GLU A 30 -5.48 -0.80 33.73
N LEU A 31 -6.23 -0.64 32.62
CA LEU A 31 -6.05 -1.48 31.44
C LEU A 31 -4.64 -1.29 30.85
N PHE A 32 -4.20 -0.04 30.71
CA PHE A 32 -2.87 0.29 30.21
C PHE A 32 -1.77 -0.39 31.07
N LYS A 33 -1.81 -0.20 32.40
CA LYS A 33 -0.85 -0.82 33.32
C LYS A 33 -0.85 -2.34 33.20
N ARG A 34 -2.01 -2.95 33.04
CA ARG A 34 -2.14 -4.42 32.91
C ARG A 34 -1.54 -4.93 31.61
N ILE A 35 -1.82 -4.27 30.47
CA ILE A 35 -1.20 -4.58 29.18
C ILE A 35 0.33 -4.45 29.27
N GLU A 36 0.83 -3.35 29.85
CA GLU A 36 2.26 -3.10 29.99
C GLU A 36 2.95 -4.12 30.91
N TYR A 37 2.32 -4.50 32.02
CA TYR A 37 2.82 -5.55 32.90
C TYR A 37 2.98 -6.88 32.15
N ILE A 38 1.96 -7.30 31.40
CA ILE A 38 2.01 -8.53 30.60
C ILE A 38 3.08 -8.43 29.50
N ARG A 39 3.20 -7.27 28.84
CA ARG A 39 4.22 -7.02 27.81
C ARG A 39 5.63 -7.11 28.37
N ALA A 40 5.93 -6.39 29.46
CA ALA A 40 7.24 -6.35 30.10
C ALA A 40 7.67 -7.75 30.57
N THR A 41 6.79 -8.46 31.29
CA THR A 41 7.05 -9.84 31.75
C THR A 41 7.18 -10.85 30.60
N SER A 42 6.55 -10.58 29.46
CA SER A 42 6.72 -11.39 28.24
C SER A 42 8.08 -11.17 27.59
N VAL A 43 8.53 -9.92 27.50
CA VAL A 43 9.86 -9.55 26.99
C VAL A 43 10.97 -10.10 27.89
N ASP A 44 10.84 -9.98 29.20
CA ASP A 44 11.85 -10.46 30.15
C ASP A 44 12.03 -11.99 30.06
N ARG A 45 10.92 -12.73 29.93
CA ARG A 45 10.97 -14.17 29.70
C ARG A 45 11.64 -14.50 28.36
N ALA A 46 11.30 -13.78 27.29
CA ALA A 46 11.90 -14.00 25.96
C ALA A 46 13.41 -13.71 25.95
N ARG A 47 13.86 -12.75 26.77
CA ARG A 47 15.28 -12.41 26.97
C ARG A 47 16.02 -13.36 27.92
N GLY A 48 15.33 -14.32 28.52
CA GLY A 48 15.93 -15.27 29.47
C GLY A 48 16.34 -14.64 30.80
N VAL A 49 15.69 -13.54 31.22
CA VAL A 49 15.96 -12.90 32.52
C VAL A 49 15.66 -13.92 33.63
N ALA A 50 16.61 -14.09 34.56
CA ALA A 50 16.48 -15.05 35.65
C ALA A 50 15.20 -14.81 36.47
N GLY A 51 14.41 -15.86 36.69
CA GLY A 51 13.14 -15.79 37.41
C GLY A 51 11.92 -15.37 36.57
N ALA A 52 12.10 -14.86 35.34
CA ALA A 52 10.99 -14.39 34.50
C ALA A 52 10.03 -15.51 34.03
N GLY A 53 10.50 -16.76 34.01
CA GLY A 53 9.67 -17.92 33.67
C GLY A 53 8.64 -18.28 34.75
N ALA A 54 8.85 -17.84 36.00
CA ALA A 54 7.99 -18.12 37.15
C ALA A 54 6.97 -16.99 37.43
N ILE A 55 7.03 -15.87 36.68
CA ILE A 55 6.12 -14.75 36.86
C ILE A 55 4.74 -15.11 36.31
N ASP A 56 3.74 -15.15 37.19
CA ASP A 56 2.33 -15.22 36.82
C ASP A 56 1.91 -13.91 36.14
N ARG A 57 1.49 -14.01 34.89
CA ARG A 57 1.04 -12.87 34.07
C ARG A 57 -0.42 -12.50 34.32
N GLY A 58 -1.15 -13.32 35.08
CA GLY A 58 -2.55 -13.10 35.40
C GLY A 58 -3.47 -13.12 34.17
N LEU A 59 -3.05 -13.79 33.08
CA LEU A 59 -3.84 -13.94 31.87
C LEU A 59 -5.14 -14.70 32.13
N ASP A 60 -5.09 -15.75 32.95
CA ASP A 60 -6.26 -16.56 33.32
C ASP A 60 -7.26 -15.82 34.23
N ARG A 61 -6.89 -14.64 34.74
CA ARG A 61 -7.75 -13.78 35.59
C ARG A 61 -8.34 -12.60 34.83
N LEU A 62 -8.18 -12.54 33.51
CA LEU A 62 -8.81 -11.50 32.70
C LEU A 62 -10.30 -11.82 32.55
N SER A 63 -11.15 -10.82 32.71
CA SER A 63 -12.53 -10.92 32.22
C SER A 63 -12.55 -11.08 30.70
N LEU A 64 -13.70 -11.42 30.12
CA LEU A 64 -13.84 -11.49 28.66
C LEU A 64 -13.53 -10.13 28.01
N ASP A 65 -14.06 -9.04 28.55
CA ASP A 65 -13.84 -7.69 28.02
C ASP A 65 -12.36 -7.28 28.13
N GLU A 66 -11.73 -7.57 29.28
CA GLU A 66 -10.31 -7.32 29.47
C GLU A 66 -9.44 -8.15 28.50
N THR A 67 -9.84 -9.40 28.23
CA THR A 67 -9.16 -10.27 27.26
C THR A 67 -9.28 -9.72 25.84
N LEU A 68 -10.45 -9.21 25.48
CA LEU A 68 -10.70 -8.61 24.17
C LEU A 68 -9.89 -7.32 23.97
N ASP A 69 -9.87 -6.44 24.97
CA ASP A 69 -9.10 -5.19 24.91
C ASP A 69 -7.59 -5.44 24.97
N PHE A 70 -7.13 -6.39 25.77
CA PHE A 70 -5.74 -6.85 25.78
C PHE A 70 -5.30 -7.36 24.41
N THR A 71 -6.10 -8.27 23.82
CA THR A 71 -5.83 -8.83 22.49
C THR A 71 -5.81 -7.73 21.43
N ARG A 72 -6.71 -6.75 21.52
CA ARG A 72 -6.75 -5.59 20.63
C ARG A 72 -5.49 -4.74 20.76
N GLY A 73 -5.08 -4.40 21.99
CA GLY A 73 -3.86 -3.62 22.24
C GLY A 73 -2.61 -4.31 21.71
N PHE A 74 -2.47 -5.61 21.95
CA PHE A 74 -1.32 -6.36 21.45
C PHE A 74 -1.29 -6.45 19.92
N MET A 75 -2.45 -6.67 19.30
CA MET A 75 -2.57 -6.69 17.84
C MET A 75 -2.22 -5.35 17.20
N LEU A 76 -2.70 -4.23 17.76
CA LEU A 76 -2.38 -2.90 17.27
C LEU A 76 -0.91 -2.56 17.49
N PHE A 77 -0.34 -2.94 18.63
CA PHE A 77 1.10 -2.81 18.86
C PHE A 77 1.91 -3.58 17.80
N SER A 78 1.56 -4.85 17.53
CA SER A 78 2.22 -5.64 16.49
C SER A 78 2.05 -5.04 15.11
N MET A 79 0.88 -4.49 14.78
CA MET A 79 0.65 -3.81 13.50
C MET A 79 1.52 -2.57 13.34
N LEU A 80 1.61 -1.74 14.38
CA LEU A 80 2.43 -0.52 14.39
C LEU A 80 3.93 -0.85 14.40
N ALA A 81 4.33 -1.92 15.10
CA ALA A 81 5.71 -2.39 15.09
C ALA A 81 6.12 -2.86 13.69
N ASN A 82 5.29 -3.67 13.03
CA ASN A 82 5.54 -4.09 11.65
C ASN A 82 5.61 -2.88 10.71
N LEU A 83 4.73 -1.89 10.86
CA LEU A 83 4.80 -0.65 10.08
C LEU A 83 6.12 0.10 10.28
N ALA A 84 6.59 0.20 11.53
CA ALA A 84 7.86 0.84 11.85
C ALA A 84 9.07 0.04 11.32
N GLU A 85 8.98 -1.29 11.26
CA GLU A 85 10.00 -2.16 10.65
C GLU A 85 10.01 -2.02 9.12
N ASP A 86 8.84 -2.09 8.47
CA ASP A 86 8.68 -1.91 7.02
C ASP A 86 9.28 -0.58 6.55
N ARG A 87 9.16 0.47 7.37
CA ARG A 87 9.71 1.81 7.11
C ARG A 87 11.23 1.91 7.22
N GLN A 88 11.86 1.09 8.05
CA GLN A 88 13.34 1.04 8.14
C GLN A 88 13.95 0.31 6.93
N GLY A 89 13.09 -0.29 6.09
CA GLY A 89 13.48 -1.05 4.93
C GLY A 89 13.96 -2.44 5.32
N VAL A 90 13.69 -3.41 4.45
CA VAL A 90 14.64 -4.51 4.27
C VAL A 90 15.95 -3.83 3.89
N GLU A 91 17.09 -4.18 4.52
CA GLU A 91 18.40 -3.82 3.97
C GLU A 91 18.43 -4.34 2.53
N VAL A 92 18.07 -3.48 1.57
CA VAL A 92 18.16 -3.81 0.16
C VAL A 92 19.65 -3.83 -0.08
N GLU A 93 20.18 -5.02 -0.37
CA GLU A 93 21.57 -5.20 -0.78
C GLU A 93 21.90 -4.08 -1.78
N ALA A 94 22.95 -3.31 -1.48
CA ALA A 94 23.46 -2.37 -2.47
C ALA A 94 23.69 -3.17 -3.76
N ASP A 95 23.13 -2.72 -4.87
CA ASP A 95 23.13 -3.38 -6.19
C ASP A 95 22.06 -4.45 -6.46
N ALA A 96 21.05 -4.61 -5.60
CA ALA A 96 19.88 -5.48 -5.87
C ALA A 96 18.81 -4.83 -6.79
N ASP A 97 19.24 -4.06 -7.79
CA ASP A 97 18.37 -3.47 -8.81
C ASP A 97 18.75 -3.92 -10.23
N LEU A 98 17.99 -3.48 -11.24
CA LEU A 98 18.27 -3.91 -12.63
C LEU A 98 19.65 -3.45 -13.10
N ALA A 99 20.10 -2.26 -12.69
CA ALA A 99 21.41 -1.75 -13.11
C ALA A 99 22.55 -2.59 -12.51
N GLY A 100 22.45 -2.94 -11.22
CA GLY A 100 23.40 -3.86 -10.57
C GLY A 100 23.39 -5.25 -11.20
N ALA A 101 22.21 -5.78 -11.54
CA ALA A 101 22.08 -7.05 -12.25
C ALA A 101 22.74 -7.00 -13.64
N LEU A 102 22.57 -5.91 -14.40
CA LEU A 102 23.21 -5.72 -15.70
C LEU A 102 24.74 -5.65 -15.57
N ALA A 103 25.26 -4.89 -14.62
CA ALA A 103 26.71 -4.78 -14.37
C ALA A 103 27.34 -6.14 -13.99
N ARG A 104 26.62 -6.94 -13.20
CA ARG A 104 27.06 -8.30 -12.86
C ARG A 104 27.08 -9.21 -14.09
N LEU A 105 26.03 -9.20 -14.90
CA LEU A 105 25.96 -9.99 -16.14
C LEU A 105 27.07 -9.62 -17.12
N GLU A 106 27.37 -8.31 -17.25
CA GLU A 106 28.49 -7.83 -18.06
C GLU A 106 29.84 -8.37 -17.53
N GLY A 107 30.05 -8.36 -16.21
CA GLY A 107 31.23 -8.95 -15.58
C GLY A 107 31.37 -10.46 -15.78
N GLU A 108 30.26 -11.16 -16.00
CA GLU A 108 30.20 -12.59 -16.35
C GLU A 108 30.31 -12.83 -17.88
N GLY A 109 30.48 -11.78 -18.69
CA GLY A 109 30.62 -11.86 -20.14
C GLY A 109 29.30 -11.96 -20.92
N ILE A 110 28.17 -11.67 -20.26
CA ILE A 110 26.84 -11.65 -20.88
C ILE A 110 26.54 -10.23 -21.35
N GLY A 111 26.53 -10.03 -22.66
CA GLY A 111 26.31 -8.73 -23.28
C GLY A 111 24.83 -8.29 -23.29
N HIS A 112 24.64 -6.99 -23.49
CA HIS A 112 23.32 -6.32 -23.56
C HIS A 112 22.32 -7.01 -24.51
N ASP A 113 22.74 -7.34 -25.73
CA ASP A 113 21.87 -8.00 -26.73
C ASP A 113 21.30 -9.33 -26.23
N ALA A 114 22.07 -10.09 -25.46
CA ALA A 114 21.62 -11.35 -24.89
C ALA A 114 20.56 -11.13 -23.80
N VAL A 115 20.72 -10.07 -23.00
CA VAL A 115 19.73 -9.65 -21.99
C VAL A 115 18.43 -9.21 -22.66
N MET A 116 18.51 -8.34 -23.67
CA MET A 116 17.34 -7.87 -24.40
C MET A 116 16.57 -9.02 -25.07
N LYS A 117 17.29 -9.97 -25.67
CA LYS A 117 16.69 -11.18 -26.24
C LYS A 117 16.00 -12.06 -25.20
N LEU A 118 16.55 -12.15 -23.99
CA LEU A 118 15.92 -12.87 -22.88
C LEU A 118 14.63 -12.16 -22.43
N LEU A 119 14.69 -10.84 -22.25
CA LEU A 119 13.54 -10.05 -21.82
C LEU A 119 12.40 -10.06 -22.85
N ASP A 120 12.71 -10.10 -24.14
CA ASP A 120 11.69 -10.19 -25.22
C ASP A 120 10.86 -11.49 -25.17
N HIS A 121 11.43 -12.56 -24.60
CA HIS A 121 10.76 -13.84 -24.41
C HIS A 121 10.33 -14.10 -22.95
N ALA A 122 10.63 -13.18 -22.03
CA ALA A 122 10.31 -13.35 -20.63
C ALA A 122 8.83 -13.01 -20.36
N LEU A 123 8.25 -13.72 -19.40
CA LEU A 123 6.94 -13.43 -18.86
C LEU A 123 6.93 -13.66 -17.35
N ILE A 124 6.72 -12.58 -16.61
CA ILE A 124 6.56 -12.55 -15.16
C ILE A 124 5.15 -12.06 -14.89
N VAL A 125 4.34 -12.89 -14.22
CA VAL A 125 2.96 -12.55 -13.85
C VAL A 125 2.73 -12.81 -12.38
N PRO A 126 2.89 -11.82 -11.49
CA PRO A 126 2.40 -11.92 -10.13
C PRO A 126 0.88 -12.05 -10.16
N VAL A 127 0.35 -13.14 -9.61
CA VAL A 127 -1.09 -13.42 -9.58
C VAL A 127 -1.62 -13.15 -8.18
N LEU A 128 -2.51 -12.16 -8.06
CA LEU A 128 -3.23 -11.89 -6.82
C LEU A 128 -4.23 -13.01 -6.56
N THR A 129 -4.12 -13.61 -5.39
CA THR A 129 -5.05 -14.62 -4.88
C THR A 129 -5.83 -14.05 -3.71
N ALA A 130 -7.08 -14.48 -3.53
CA ALA A 130 -7.83 -14.14 -2.33
C ALA A 130 -7.10 -14.72 -1.13
N HIS A 131 -6.84 -13.91 -0.11
CA HIS A 131 -6.21 -14.40 1.10
C HIS A 131 -7.29 -15.06 1.99
N PRO A 132 -7.24 -16.38 2.22
CA PRO A 132 -8.35 -17.15 2.79
C PRO A 132 -8.72 -16.74 4.23
N THR A 133 -7.88 -15.95 4.90
CA THR A 133 -8.07 -15.47 6.27
C THR A 133 -7.97 -13.95 6.42
N GLU A 134 -8.03 -13.18 5.32
CA GLU A 134 -7.96 -11.71 5.40
C GLU A 134 -9.31 -11.11 5.82
N VAL A 135 -9.63 -11.31 7.10
CA VAL A 135 -10.82 -10.78 7.79
C VAL A 135 -10.64 -9.29 8.14
N ARG A 136 -9.47 -8.71 7.85
CA ARG A 136 -9.14 -7.31 8.15
C ARG A 136 -9.95 -6.39 7.24
N ARG A 137 -10.57 -5.36 7.83
CA ARG A 137 -11.33 -4.37 7.07
C ARG A 137 -10.38 -3.46 6.30
N LYS A 138 -10.79 -3.02 5.10
CA LYS A 138 -10.08 -2.01 4.30
C LYS A 138 -9.72 -0.78 5.12
N SER A 139 -10.64 -0.32 5.97
CA SER A 139 -10.39 0.79 6.90
C SER A 139 -9.15 0.60 7.80
N MET A 140 -8.86 -0.63 8.24
CA MET A 140 -7.63 -0.90 9.02
C MET A 140 -6.38 -0.70 8.17
N ILE A 141 -6.43 -1.08 6.89
CA ILE A 141 -5.33 -0.89 5.93
C ILE A 141 -5.17 0.60 5.63
N ASP A 142 -6.27 1.30 5.36
CA ASP A 142 -6.27 2.74 5.07
C ASP A 142 -5.69 3.55 6.24
N HIS A 143 -6.12 3.29 7.48
CA HIS A 143 -5.55 3.93 8.67
C HIS A 143 -4.05 3.63 8.83
N LYS A 144 -3.62 2.38 8.58
CA LYS A 144 -2.20 2.00 8.62
C LYS A 144 -1.39 2.76 7.57
N ASN A 145 -1.88 2.85 6.34
CA ASN A 145 -1.23 3.57 5.25
C ASN A 145 -1.16 5.07 5.55
N ARG A 146 -2.22 5.66 6.10
CA ARG A 146 -2.20 7.06 6.52
C ARG A 146 -1.17 7.33 7.62
N ILE A 147 -1.00 6.41 8.58
CA ILE A 147 0.09 6.53 9.57
C ILE A 147 1.46 6.47 8.87
N ALA A 148 1.63 5.59 7.88
CA ALA A 148 2.87 5.48 7.12
C ALA A 148 3.23 6.80 6.41
N GLU A 149 2.26 7.43 5.74
CA GLU A 149 2.40 8.73 5.08
C GLU A 149 2.76 9.85 6.07
N LEU A 150 2.02 9.94 7.19
CA LEU A 150 2.28 10.95 8.22
C LEU A 150 3.68 10.80 8.83
N MET A 151 4.12 9.56 9.03
CA MET A 151 5.47 9.28 9.49
C MET A 151 6.53 9.70 8.44
N GLN A 152 6.26 9.55 7.13
CA GLN A 152 7.17 10.06 6.09
C GLN A 152 7.28 11.59 6.12
N LEU A 153 6.16 12.30 6.30
CA LEU A 153 6.18 13.77 6.46
C LEU A 153 7.01 14.18 7.68
N ARG A 154 6.89 13.43 8.78
CA ARG A 154 7.69 13.63 9.99
C ARG A 154 9.19 13.42 9.74
N ASP A 155 9.57 12.41 8.95
CA ASP A 155 10.98 12.16 8.59
C ASP A 155 11.58 13.31 7.76
N LEU A 156 10.75 13.99 6.96
CA LEU A 156 11.12 15.19 6.23
C LEU A 156 11.28 16.43 7.14
N GLY A 157 11.03 16.29 8.44
CA GLY A 157 11.12 17.37 9.42
C GLY A 157 9.93 18.34 9.40
N LEU A 158 8.81 17.95 8.76
CA LEU A 158 7.59 18.74 8.80
C LEU A 158 6.88 18.55 10.15
N GLU A 159 6.21 19.61 10.61
CA GLU A 159 5.39 19.56 11.83
C GLU A 159 3.88 19.51 11.54
N GLU A 160 3.47 19.90 10.34
CA GLU A 160 2.07 20.06 9.93
C GLU A 160 1.83 19.42 8.55
N THR A 161 0.63 18.89 8.34
CA THR A 161 0.17 18.43 7.02
C THR A 161 -0.17 19.63 6.12
N GLU A 162 -0.35 19.38 4.82
CA GLU A 162 -0.80 20.42 3.87
C GLU A 162 -2.13 21.06 4.29
N ASP A 163 -3.01 20.29 4.95
CA ASP A 163 -4.31 20.76 5.46
C ASP A 163 -4.21 21.47 6.84
N GLY A 164 -3.01 21.59 7.42
CA GLY A 164 -2.75 22.28 8.68
C GLY A 164 -2.91 21.45 9.96
N ASP A 165 -3.08 20.12 9.86
CA ASP A 165 -3.09 19.24 11.03
C ASP A 165 -1.67 19.06 11.58
N ARG A 166 -1.48 19.18 12.90
CA ARG A 166 -0.24 18.77 13.56
C ARG A 166 0.01 17.28 13.31
N ILE A 167 1.17 16.91 12.75
CA ILE A 167 1.45 15.54 12.30
C ILE A 167 1.33 14.52 13.43
N ASP A 168 1.92 14.79 14.59
CA ASP A 168 1.87 13.89 15.75
C ASP A 168 0.42 13.67 16.26
N GLU A 169 -0.42 14.71 16.19
CA GLU A 169 -1.84 14.62 16.54
C GLU A 169 -2.63 13.83 15.49
N ALA A 170 -2.33 14.03 14.21
CA ALA A 170 -2.92 13.26 13.12
C ALA A 170 -2.58 11.77 13.24
N ILE A 171 -1.34 11.42 13.60
CA ILE A 171 -0.92 10.02 13.85
C ILE A 171 -1.70 9.46 15.05
N THR A 172 -1.77 10.21 16.15
CA THR A 172 -2.50 9.80 17.35
C THR A 172 -3.99 9.56 17.03
N ARG A 173 -4.59 10.42 16.20
CA ARG A 173 -5.98 10.28 15.72
C ARG A 173 -6.17 8.99 14.92
N GLN A 174 -5.26 8.65 14.01
CA GLN A 174 -5.33 7.39 13.26
C GLN A 174 -5.21 6.18 14.20
N ILE A 175 -4.35 6.22 15.21
CA ILE A 175 -4.22 5.14 16.20
C ILE A 175 -5.50 5.03 17.05
N ALA A 176 -6.13 6.14 17.42
CA ALA A 176 -7.40 6.16 18.12
C ALA A 176 -8.55 5.58 17.27
N LEU A 177 -8.56 5.87 15.96
CA LEU A 177 -9.51 5.28 15.02
C LEU A 177 -9.28 3.77 14.88
N LEU A 178 -8.03 3.31 14.81
CA LEU A 178 -7.69 1.88 14.82
C LEU A 178 -8.16 1.19 16.11
N TRP A 179 -8.00 1.82 17.28
CA TRP A 179 -8.47 1.30 18.57
C TRP A 179 -9.99 1.08 18.60
N GLN A 180 -10.75 2.00 18.02
CA GLN A 180 -12.20 1.95 17.98
C GLN A 180 -12.76 1.19 16.76
N THR A 181 -11.92 0.89 15.77
CA THR A 181 -12.33 0.15 14.58
C THR A 181 -12.31 -1.34 14.86
N ARG A 182 -13.45 -2.00 14.59
CA ARG A 182 -13.51 -3.45 14.68
C ARG A 182 -12.56 -4.08 13.64
N VAL A 183 -11.62 -4.87 14.15
CA VAL A 183 -10.60 -5.53 13.33
C VAL A 183 -11.20 -6.62 12.45
N LEU A 184 -12.06 -7.46 13.04
CA LEU A 184 -12.68 -8.58 12.34
C LEU A 184 -14.06 -8.20 11.79
N ARG A 185 -14.31 -8.57 10.54
CA ARG A 185 -15.67 -8.56 9.98
C ARG A 185 -16.54 -9.59 10.71
N ARG A 186 -17.84 -9.26 10.87
CA ARG A 186 -18.84 -10.20 11.42
C ARG A 186 -19.22 -11.27 10.41
N GLU A 187 -19.14 -10.94 9.13
CA GLU A 187 -19.56 -11.78 8.01
C GLU A 187 -18.35 -12.07 7.12
N LYS A 188 -18.37 -13.26 6.50
CA LYS A 188 -17.36 -13.65 5.51
C LYS A 188 -17.47 -12.70 4.31
N LEU A 189 -16.34 -12.31 3.74
CA LEU A 189 -16.31 -11.50 2.51
C LEU A 189 -17.07 -12.24 1.40
N GLY A 190 -17.93 -11.51 0.69
CA GLY A 190 -18.47 -11.99 -0.57
C GLY A 190 -17.41 -11.88 -1.67
N VAL A 191 -17.58 -12.62 -2.76
CA VAL A 191 -16.67 -12.56 -3.92
C VAL A 191 -16.54 -11.13 -4.45
N ALA A 192 -17.62 -10.35 -4.43
CA ALA A 192 -17.59 -8.95 -4.84
C ALA A 192 -16.68 -8.07 -3.96
N ASP A 193 -16.63 -8.33 -2.65
CA ASP A 193 -15.75 -7.58 -1.74
C ASP A 193 -14.28 -7.93 -1.96
N GLU A 194 -14.00 -9.21 -2.24
CA GLU A 194 -12.64 -9.66 -2.58
C GLU A 194 -12.18 -9.03 -3.89
N VAL A 195 -13.06 -8.98 -4.91
CA VAL A 195 -12.80 -8.28 -6.16
C VAL A 195 -12.49 -6.81 -5.91
N GLU A 196 -13.28 -6.10 -5.10
CA GLU A 196 -13.01 -4.69 -4.79
C GLU A 196 -11.67 -4.49 -4.08
N THR A 197 -11.30 -5.43 -3.20
CA THR A 197 -9.99 -5.42 -2.54
C THR A 197 -8.85 -5.60 -3.55
N ALA A 198 -8.99 -6.52 -4.50
CA ALA A 198 -8.02 -6.70 -5.58
C ALA A 198 -7.88 -5.42 -6.44
N LEU A 199 -9.01 -4.76 -6.72
CA LEU A 199 -9.05 -3.53 -7.52
C LEU A 199 -8.40 -2.35 -6.81
N SER A 200 -8.43 -2.26 -5.47
CA SER A 200 -7.65 -1.24 -4.78
C SER A 200 -6.16 -1.44 -5.00
N TYR A 201 -5.63 -2.66 -4.94
CA TYR A 201 -4.22 -2.89 -5.28
C TYR A 201 -3.91 -2.54 -6.75
N LEU A 202 -4.83 -2.87 -7.67
CA LEU A 202 -4.67 -2.52 -9.08
C LEU A 202 -4.53 -1.00 -9.27
N ARG A 203 -5.43 -0.21 -8.63
CA ARG A 203 -5.46 1.25 -8.74
C ARG A 203 -4.34 1.95 -7.99
N ASP A 204 -4.09 1.53 -6.75
CA ASP A 204 -3.23 2.25 -5.82
C ASP A 204 -1.76 1.85 -6.00
N VAL A 205 -1.49 0.65 -6.54
CA VAL A 205 -0.14 0.09 -6.70
C VAL A 205 0.20 -0.19 -8.16
N PHE A 206 -0.47 -1.16 -8.81
CA PHE A 206 0.01 -1.65 -10.10
C PHE A 206 -0.04 -0.59 -11.21
N LEU A 207 -1.16 0.13 -11.35
CA LEU A 207 -1.33 1.16 -12.38
C LEU A 207 -0.35 2.33 -12.28
N PRO A 208 -0.05 2.89 -11.09
CA PRO A 208 0.97 3.94 -10.97
C PRO A 208 2.42 3.41 -10.95
N VAL A 209 2.68 2.28 -10.27
CA VAL A 209 4.05 1.81 -10.04
C VAL A 209 4.64 1.10 -11.25
N MET A 210 3.87 0.31 -11.99
CA MET A 210 4.40 -0.45 -13.13
C MET A 210 4.99 0.48 -14.21
N PRO A 211 4.28 1.52 -14.70
CA PRO A 211 4.86 2.44 -15.69
C PRO A 211 6.12 3.14 -15.18
N ALA A 212 6.14 3.59 -13.92
CA ALA A 212 7.31 4.21 -13.30
C ALA A 212 8.50 3.25 -13.22
N MET A 213 8.25 1.98 -12.95
CA MET A 213 9.27 0.94 -12.92
C MET A 213 9.83 0.63 -14.32
N TYR A 214 8.97 0.51 -15.33
CA TYR A 214 9.40 0.38 -16.72
C TYR A 214 10.24 1.60 -17.18
N ALA A 215 9.86 2.82 -16.79
CA ALA A 215 10.65 4.01 -17.11
C ALA A 215 12.05 3.97 -16.44
N ARG A 216 12.19 3.39 -15.25
CA ARG A 216 13.51 3.15 -14.61
C ARG A 216 14.30 2.09 -15.38
N TRP A 217 13.65 1.02 -15.81
CA TRP A 217 14.30 -0.03 -16.59
C TRP A 217 14.74 0.44 -17.97
N ASP A 218 13.94 1.27 -18.65
CA ASP A 218 14.32 1.87 -19.93
C ASP A 218 15.64 2.64 -19.81
N ARG A 219 15.83 3.39 -18.70
CA ARG A 219 17.08 4.11 -18.44
C ARG A 219 18.25 3.17 -18.15
N ALA A 220 18.01 2.09 -17.41
CA ALA A 220 19.06 1.12 -17.09
C ALA A 220 19.50 0.31 -18.32
N LEU A 221 18.55 -0.04 -19.20
CA LEU A 221 18.80 -0.76 -20.44
C LEU A 221 19.30 0.15 -21.57
N GLY A 222 19.07 1.47 -21.49
CA GLY A 222 19.40 2.42 -22.57
C GLY A 222 18.43 2.38 -23.75
N GLU A 223 17.40 1.53 -23.70
CA GLU A 223 16.33 1.41 -24.68
C GLU A 223 15.04 0.90 -24.03
N ARG A 224 13.94 0.83 -24.79
CA ARG A 224 12.63 0.44 -24.26
C ARG A 224 12.64 -1.02 -23.79
N ALA A 225 12.37 -1.25 -22.51
CA ALA A 225 12.25 -2.59 -21.95
C ALA A 225 11.08 -3.36 -22.60
N PRO A 226 11.28 -4.63 -23.00
CA PRO A 226 10.20 -5.48 -23.48
C PRO A 226 9.09 -5.66 -22.44
N SER A 227 7.85 -5.91 -22.87
CA SER A 227 6.70 -6.06 -21.96
C SER A 227 6.66 -7.45 -21.30
N PHE A 228 7.60 -7.69 -20.39
CA PHE A 228 7.77 -8.99 -19.71
C PHE A 228 6.99 -9.09 -18.38
N LEU A 229 6.70 -7.97 -17.70
CA LEU A 229 5.93 -7.96 -16.45
C LEU A 229 4.46 -7.62 -16.69
N ARG A 230 3.55 -8.46 -16.20
CA ARG A 230 2.09 -8.25 -16.21
C ARG A 230 1.48 -8.53 -14.84
N ALA A 231 0.36 -7.89 -14.52
CA ALA A 231 -0.41 -8.24 -13.32
C ALA A 231 -1.46 -9.31 -13.65
N GLY A 232 -1.62 -10.29 -12.76
CA GLY A 232 -2.67 -11.31 -12.83
C GLY A 232 -3.54 -11.33 -11.58
N SER A 233 -4.73 -11.94 -11.69
CA SER A 233 -5.62 -12.15 -10.54
C SER A 233 -6.44 -13.42 -10.73
N TRP A 234 -6.59 -14.19 -9.65
CA TRP A 234 -7.54 -15.31 -9.54
C TRP A 234 -8.83 -14.90 -8.84
N ILE A 235 -8.87 -13.73 -8.23
CA ILE A 235 -9.99 -13.26 -7.42
C ILE A 235 -11.23 -13.05 -8.29
N GLY A 236 -12.33 -13.70 -7.94
CA GLY A 236 -13.57 -13.71 -8.73
C GLY A 236 -13.57 -14.64 -9.94
N GLY A 237 -12.45 -15.32 -10.23
CA GLY A 237 -12.33 -16.27 -11.34
C GLY A 237 -12.06 -17.71 -10.91
N ASP A 238 -11.32 -17.92 -9.81
CA ASP A 238 -11.00 -19.26 -9.31
C ASP A 238 -12.20 -19.91 -8.62
N ARG A 239 -12.63 -21.05 -9.16
CA ARG A 239 -13.82 -21.80 -8.73
C ARG A 239 -13.47 -23.08 -8.00
N ASP A 240 -12.19 -23.41 -7.87
CA ASP A 240 -11.79 -24.68 -7.26
C ASP A 240 -12.20 -24.72 -5.78
N GLY A 241 -13.07 -25.69 -5.44
CA GLY A 241 -13.62 -25.84 -4.09
C GLY A 241 -14.50 -24.69 -3.58
N ASN A 242 -14.82 -23.66 -4.38
CA ASN A 242 -15.55 -22.48 -3.94
C ASN A 242 -16.90 -22.29 -4.67
N PRO A 243 -18.03 -22.74 -4.09
CA PRO A 243 -19.35 -22.65 -4.74
C PRO A 243 -19.85 -21.21 -4.88
N PHE A 244 -19.25 -20.24 -4.18
CA PHE A 244 -19.65 -18.84 -4.24
C PHE A 244 -19.08 -18.12 -5.48
N VAL A 245 -18.09 -18.70 -6.16
CA VAL A 245 -17.56 -18.16 -7.42
C VAL A 245 -18.37 -18.69 -8.60
N THR A 246 -19.26 -17.83 -9.09
CA THR A 246 -20.19 -18.10 -10.19
C THR A 246 -19.76 -17.39 -11.48
N ALA A 247 -20.39 -17.73 -12.61
CA ALA A 247 -20.18 -17.01 -13.86
C ALA A 247 -20.52 -15.51 -13.76
N GLU A 248 -21.45 -15.14 -12.88
CA GLU A 248 -21.79 -13.74 -12.61
C GLU A 248 -20.65 -13.03 -11.87
N SER A 249 -20.05 -13.68 -10.86
CA SER A 249 -18.91 -13.12 -10.14
C SER A 249 -17.68 -12.90 -11.04
N MET A 250 -17.44 -13.81 -11.99
CA MET A 250 -16.36 -13.65 -12.98
C MET A 250 -16.63 -12.48 -13.94
N ARG A 251 -17.88 -12.32 -14.41
CA ARG A 251 -18.26 -11.16 -15.23
C ARG A 251 -18.10 -9.85 -14.46
N LEU A 252 -18.50 -9.83 -13.19
CA LEU A 252 -18.31 -8.68 -12.31
C LEU A 252 -16.81 -8.35 -12.17
N ALA A 253 -15.97 -9.33 -11.86
CA ALA A 253 -14.52 -9.15 -11.72
C ALA A 253 -13.88 -8.57 -12.99
N LEU A 254 -14.22 -9.12 -14.16
CA LEU A 254 -13.73 -8.64 -15.45
C LEU A 254 -14.22 -7.22 -15.76
N ALA A 255 -15.52 -6.96 -15.62
CA ALA A 255 -16.11 -5.64 -15.89
C ALA A 255 -15.50 -4.57 -14.99
N LYS A 256 -15.34 -4.86 -13.70
CA LYS A 256 -14.76 -3.92 -12.73
C LYS A 256 -13.26 -3.69 -12.94
N SER A 257 -12.53 -4.72 -13.36
CA SER A 257 -11.12 -4.56 -13.75
C SER A 257 -10.98 -3.68 -14.99
N ALA A 258 -11.83 -3.89 -16.00
CA ALA A 258 -11.85 -3.04 -17.19
C ALA A 258 -12.21 -1.59 -16.85
N GLU A 259 -13.25 -1.38 -16.03
CA GLU A 259 -13.66 -0.06 -15.53
C GLU A 259 -12.50 0.65 -14.82
N ALA A 260 -11.79 -0.04 -13.93
CA ALA A 260 -10.67 0.54 -13.18
C ALA A 260 -9.52 0.98 -14.10
N VAL A 261 -9.12 0.12 -15.05
CA VAL A 261 -8.03 0.42 -15.99
C VAL A 261 -8.41 1.55 -16.94
N LEU A 262 -9.61 1.51 -17.51
CA LEU A 262 -10.10 2.55 -18.42
C LEU A 262 -10.26 3.89 -17.71
N GLY A 263 -10.80 3.89 -16.48
CA GLY A 263 -10.93 5.10 -15.66
C GLY A 263 -9.59 5.75 -15.35
N TYR A 264 -8.59 4.94 -14.99
CA TYR A 264 -7.23 5.42 -14.75
C TYR A 264 -6.61 6.08 -15.99
N TYR A 265 -6.66 5.40 -17.15
CA TYR A 265 -6.08 5.94 -18.37
C TYR A 265 -6.85 7.16 -18.91
N LEU A 266 -8.17 7.22 -18.72
CA LEU A 266 -8.95 8.40 -19.07
C LEU A 266 -8.49 9.62 -18.26
N GLY A 267 -8.28 9.45 -16.94
CA GLY A 267 -7.73 10.50 -16.08
C GLY A 267 -6.33 10.92 -16.52
N ALA A 268 -5.45 9.96 -16.82
CA ALA A 268 -4.09 10.24 -17.28
C ALA A 268 -4.06 10.98 -18.63
N VAL A 269 -4.89 10.59 -19.60
CA VAL A 269 -5.01 11.27 -20.89
C VAL A 269 -5.57 12.69 -20.73
N HIS A 270 -6.54 12.88 -19.83
CA HIS A 270 -7.06 14.20 -19.53
C HIS A 270 -5.98 15.12 -18.93
N ALA A 271 -5.19 14.63 -17.97
CA ALA A 271 -4.07 15.38 -17.41
C ALA A 271 -3.01 15.73 -18.47
N LEU A 272 -2.68 14.78 -19.35
CA LEU A 272 -1.76 15.01 -20.47
C LEU A 272 -2.27 16.09 -21.43
N GLY A 273 -3.59 16.17 -21.64
CA GLY A 273 -4.20 17.23 -22.45
C GLY A 273 -4.01 18.63 -21.86
N ALA A 274 -3.94 18.77 -20.54
CA ALA A 274 -3.65 20.04 -19.87
C ALA A 274 -2.15 20.38 -19.91
N GLU A 275 -1.28 19.36 -19.91
CA GLU A 275 0.18 19.53 -19.92
C GLU A 275 0.72 19.86 -21.33
N LEU A 276 0.23 19.18 -22.36
CA LEU A 276 0.67 19.34 -23.76
C LEU A 276 0.07 20.57 -24.43
N SER A 277 0.54 21.75 -24.03
CA SER A 277 0.16 23.06 -24.59
C SER A 277 0.89 23.44 -25.89
N ILE A 278 1.33 22.43 -26.67
CA ILE A 278 2.18 22.63 -27.84
C ILE A 278 1.40 23.34 -28.96
N SER A 279 1.94 24.47 -29.42
CA SER A 279 1.40 25.22 -30.56
C SER A 279 2.06 24.80 -31.87
N THR A 280 1.23 24.58 -32.90
CA THR A 280 1.68 24.34 -34.28
C THR A 280 2.33 25.58 -34.91
N GLU A 281 2.20 26.76 -34.29
CA GLU A 281 2.93 27.97 -34.69
C GLU A 281 4.42 27.92 -34.30
N HIS A 282 4.78 27.09 -33.32
CA HIS A 282 6.14 27.01 -32.78
C HIS A 282 6.83 25.68 -33.08
N VAL A 283 6.07 24.61 -33.27
CA VAL A 283 6.62 23.26 -33.45
C VAL A 283 6.01 22.60 -34.68
N GLN A 284 6.85 21.99 -35.50
CA GLN A 284 6.39 21.14 -36.59
C GLN A 284 5.81 19.85 -36.03
N VAL A 285 4.56 19.57 -36.39
CA VAL A 285 3.86 18.34 -36.05
C VAL A 285 3.76 17.42 -37.27
N SER A 286 3.67 16.12 -37.04
CA SER A 286 3.55 15.16 -38.14
C SER A 286 2.21 15.29 -38.87
N GLU A 287 2.20 14.99 -40.17
CA GLU A 287 0.96 14.99 -40.97
C GLU A 287 -0.09 14.02 -40.40
N ALA A 288 0.36 12.89 -39.85
CA ALA A 288 -0.53 11.92 -39.19
C ALA A 288 -1.27 12.52 -37.99
N LEU A 289 -0.61 13.38 -37.20
CA LEU A 289 -1.24 14.06 -36.06
C LEU A 289 -2.25 15.11 -36.52
N LEU A 290 -1.93 15.89 -37.56
CA LEU A 290 -2.86 16.85 -38.18
C LEU A 290 -4.08 16.16 -38.80
N ALA A 291 -3.89 14.99 -39.41
CA ALA A 291 -4.97 14.17 -39.93
C ALA A 291 -5.89 13.61 -38.81
N LEU A 292 -5.35 13.33 -37.64
CA LEU A 292 -6.15 12.92 -36.48
C LEU A 292 -6.96 14.07 -35.89
N ASP A 293 -6.40 15.28 -35.85
CA ASP A 293 -7.09 16.48 -35.37
C ASP A 293 -8.25 16.89 -36.28
N SER A 294 -8.00 16.95 -37.59
CA SER A 294 -9.02 17.28 -38.61
C SER A 294 -10.19 16.30 -38.68
N ARG A 295 -10.00 15.03 -38.27
CA ARG A 295 -11.09 14.04 -38.14
C ARG A 295 -12.00 14.29 -36.93
N LYS A 296 -11.54 15.06 -35.95
CA LYS A 296 -12.32 15.45 -34.77
C LYS A 296 -13.07 16.75 -35.05
N GLY A 297 -14.31 16.64 -35.51
CA GLY A 297 -15.32 17.71 -35.36
C GLY A 297 -15.72 17.93 -33.89
N MET A 298 -14.75 18.07 -32.98
CA MET A 298 -14.94 18.04 -31.52
C MET A 298 -14.22 19.20 -30.80
N SER A 299 -13.98 20.29 -31.52
CA SER A 299 -13.41 21.55 -30.99
C SER A 299 -14.26 22.17 -29.87
N ALA A 300 -15.56 21.84 -29.75
CA ALA A 300 -16.43 22.45 -28.75
C ALA A 300 -16.37 21.82 -27.33
N ALA A 301 -15.90 20.57 -27.19
CA ALA A 301 -15.96 19.86 -25.90
C ALA A 301 -14.73 20.09 -25.00
N PHE A 302 -13.53 20.24 -25.58
CA PHE A 302 -12.30 20.49 -24.82
C PHE A 302 -12.18 21.95 -24.37
N ALA A 303 -12.64 22.90 -25.18
CA ALA A 303 -12.63 24.33 -24.83
C ALA A 303 -13.54 24.65 -23.62
N ALA A 304 -14.64 23.91 -23.44
CA ALA A 304 -15.58 24.14 -22.35
C ALA A 304 -15.04 23.71 -20.97
N CYS A 305 -14.24 22.64 -20.90
CA CYS A 305 -13.65 22.17 -19.63
C CYS A 305 -12.54 23.09 -19.10
N ALA A 306 -11.78 23.74 -19.99
CA ALA A 306 -10.76 24.71 -19.58
C ALA A 306 -11.36 26.00 -18.98
N SER A 307 -12.60 26.35 -19.34
CA SER A 307 -13.29 27.55 -18.82
C SER A 307 -14.08 27.33 -17.53
N SER A 308 -14.28 26.08 -17.08
CA SER A 308 -15.10 25.77 -15.90
C SER A 308 -14.30 25.50 -14.63
N SER A 309 -13.06 26.01 -14.52
CA SER A 309 -12.29 26.00 -13.27
C SER A 309 -12.85 26.99 -12.26
N SER A 310 -14.07 26.74 -11.78
CA SER A 310 -14.56 27.18 -10.49
C SER A 310 -15.02 25.92 -9.76
N ALA A 311 -14.17 25.44 -8.85
CA ALA A 311 -14.48 24.29 -8.02
C ALA A 311 -15.78 24.53 -7.22
N PRO A 312 -16.76 23.62 -7.26
CA PRO A 312 -17.75 23.57 -6.20
C PRO A 312 -17.09 22.93 -4.98
N GLY A 313 -16.97 23.71 -3.91
CA GLY A 313 -16.63 23.20 -2.59
C GLY A 313 -17.66 22.14 -2.19
N TRP A 314 -17.17 20.99 -1.74
CA TRP A 314 -17.99 19.97 -1.09
C TRP A 314 -18.03 20.32 0.40
N ASN A 315 -19.22 20.70 0.88
CA ASN A 315 -19.57 20.65 2.31
C ASN A 315 -19.71 19.19 2.76
#